data_AF-A0A1M4YXP6-F1
#
_entry.id   AF-A0A1M4YXP6-F1
#
_cell.length_a   1.000
_cell.length_b   1.000
_cell.length_c   1.000
_cell.angle_alpha   90.00
_cell.angle_beta   90.00
_cell.angle_gamma   90.00
#
_symmetry.space_group_name_H-M   'P 1'
#
loop_
_entity.id
_entity.type
_entity.pdbx_description
1 polymer ?
#
loop_
_entity_poly.entity_id
_entity_poly.type
_entity_poly.pdbx_seq_one_letter_code
_entity_poly.pdbx_strand_id
1 'polypeptide(L)'
;METTEKKHVHPCFDESAKHSHARVHLPVAPKCNIQCNYCNRKYDCVNETRPGVTSSVLAPFQAADYLKALDAKLDNLSVVGIAGPGDPFANPEETLETMRSVKSIFPDKIFCLSTNGLDLEPYIDEIAELGVSHVTITINAIDPTISAKIYKWIRYNKHVYRGLEGARILLERQLTCIPLLKAKGITVKINSIIIPGINEDHIPEVARKCAELGADVINCIPLIPTAETGFADTPKPDSKMIFKTRTLASEHLKLMSHCARCRADAAGLLGQDLEGTHALLKEYASRPAFDLATRPYVAVATHEGLLVNLHLGEATSLYIFKQSPKGFQLVEERKTPIPGAGDQRWVDMARSLNDCRAILVSGVGENPKTILNSCNVHVIEMTGLIDDGLDGVYNNKPIRSIAKPDAFKCGSGCKGNAQGCA
;
A
#
# COMPACT_ATOMS: atom_id res chain seq x y z
N MET A 1 21.67 -0.77 -32.20
CA MET A 1 20.28 -0.61 -31.76
C MET A 1 20.34 0.07 -30.40
N GLU A 2 20.14 1.38 -30.36
CA GLU A 2 19.97 2.11 -29.10
C GLU A 2 18.72 1.56 -28.42
N THR A 3 18.91 0.87 -27.31
CA THR A 3 17.85 0.60 -26.35
C THR A 3 17.45 1.94 -25.75
N THR A 4 16.43 2.57 -26.32
CA THR A 4 15.73 3.68 -25.66
C THR A 4 15.21 3.17 -24.32
N GLU A 5 15.92 3.48 -23.24
CA GLU A 5 15.44 3.24 -21.88
C GLU A 5 14.04 3.84 -21.75
N LYS A 6 13.05 3.01 -21.43
CA LYS A 6 11.69 3.49 -21.13
C LYS A 6 11.78 4.36 -19.88
N LYS A 7 11.82 5.67 -20.07
CA LYS A 7 11.76 6.64 -18.97
C LYS A 7 10.44 6.44 -18.22
N HIS A 8 10.50 5.93 -17.00
CA HIS A 8 9.34 5.72 -16.14
C HIS A 8 8.73 7.07 -15.77
N VAL A 9 7.51 7.33 -16.24
CA VAL A 9 6.80 8.59 -16.05
C VAL A 9 6.13 8.59 -14.68
N HIS A 10 6.50 9.51 -13.78
CA HIS A 10 5.98 9.55 -12.41
C HIS A 10 5.42 10.94 -12.04
N PRO A 11 4.16 11.07 -11.56
CA PRO A 11 3.51 12.36 -11.24
C PRO A 11 4.31 13.32 -10.33
N CYS A 12 4.97 12.78 -9.29
CA CYS A 12 5.81 13.55 -8.38
C CYS A 12 7.18 13.96 -8.96
N PHE A 13 7.67 13.33 -10.01
CA PHE A 13 9.02 13.60 -10.56
C PHE A 13 8.96 14.28 -11.93
N ASP A 14 7.90 14.01 -12.70
CA ASP A 14 7.62 14.58 -14.02
C ASP A 14 6.41 15.51 -13.95
N GLU A 15 6.62 16.81 -14.15
CA GLU A 15 5.55 17.81 -14.07
C GLU A 15 4.46 17.58 -15.13
N SER A 16 4.82 17.08 -16.32
CA SER A 16 3.87 16.75 -17.39
C SER A 16 2.94 15.59 -17.03
N ALA A 17 3.32 14.74 -16.07
CA ALA A 17 2.58 13.55 -15.69
C ALA A 17 1.52 13.81 -14.59
N LYS A 18 1.60 14.96 -13.91
CA LYS A 18 0.80 15.24 -12.70
C LYS A 18 -0.71 15.15 -12.90
N HIS A 19 -1.18 15.44 -14.12
CA HIS A 19 -2.60 15.48 -14.49
C HIS A 19 -3.06 14.25 -15.28
N SER A 20 -2.15 13.36 -15.67
CA SER A 20 -2.45 12.23 -16.56
C SER A 20 -2.23 10.86 -15.91
N HIS A 21 -1.34 10.78 -14.92
CA HIS A 21 -0.95 9.53 -14.28
C HIS A 21 -1.43 9.52 -12.82
N ALA A 22 -2.26 8.54 -12.47
CA ALA A 22 -2.71 8.36 -11.10
C ALA A 22 -1.67 7.57 -10.27
N ARG A 23 -1.65 7.88 -8.97
CA ARG A 23 -0.81 7.23 -7.96
C ARG A 23 -1.66 6.74 -6.80
N VAL A 24 -1.19 5.71 -6.12
CA VAL A 24 -1.73 5.22 -4.85
C VAL A 24 -0.61 5.06 -3.85
N HIS A 25 -0.85 5.40 -2.59
CA HIS A 25 0.01 5.02 -1.48
C HIS A 25 -0.62 3.89 -0.67
N LEU A 26 0.19 2.88 -0.33
CA LEU A 26 -0.23 1.72 0.45
C LEU A 26 0.32 1.85 1.88
N PRO A 27 -0.53 2.12 2.89
CA PRO A 27 -0.10 2.38 4.26
C PRO A 27 0.22 1.09 5.02
N VAL A 28 1.35 0.45 4.70
CA VAL A 28 1.77 -0.84 5.27
C VAL A 28 2.89 -0.74 6.31
N ALA A 29 3.43 0.46 6.54
CA ALA A 29 4.65 0.64 7.33
C ALA A 29 4.41 1.45 8.62
N PRO A 30 3.76 0.92 9.67
CA PRO A 30 3.35 1.70 10.85
C PRO A 30 4.50 2.06 11.80
N LYS A 31 5.53 1.22 11.93
CA LYS A 31 6.67 1.46 12.83
C LYS A 31 7.60 2.51 12.23
N CYS A 32 8.40 3.17 13.05
CA CYS A 32 9.50 4.01 12.57
C CYS A 32 10.65 3.98 13.59
N ASN A 33 11.86 4.09 13.07
CA ASN A 33 13.14 3.92 13.75
C ASN A 33 13.82 5.25 14.15
N ILE A 34 13.24 6.41 13.84
CA ILE A 34 13.72 7.72 14.30
C ILE A 34 12.58 8.61 14.81
N GLN A 35 12.82 9.48 15.79
CA GLN A 35 11.84 10.49 16.21
C GLN A 35 12.30 11.89 15.83
N CYS A 36 11.65 12.48 14.82
CA CYS A 36 11.83 13.89 14.48
C CYS A 36 11.13 14.78 15.51
N ASN A 37 11.71 15.93 15.82
CA ASN A 37 11.09 16.92 16.72
C ASN A 37 9.85 17.59 16.13
N TYR A 38 9.59 17.44 14.82
CA TYR A 38 8.37 17.91 14.15
C TYR A 38 7.32 16.81 13.89
N CYS A 39 7.53 15.59 14.39
CA CYS A 39 6.65 14.45 14.13
C CYS A 39 5.86 14.05 15.39
N ASN A 40 4.55 13.80 15.24
CA ASN A 40 3.72 13.15 16.26
C ASN A 40 3.28 11.77 15.74
N ARG A 41 3.61 10.71 16.49
CA ARG A 41 3.39 9.30 16.11
C ARG A 41 1.92 8.89 16.05
N LYS A 42 1.01 9.74 16.54
CA LYS A 42 -0.43 9.55 16.38
C LYS A 42 -0.87 9.70 14.93
N TYR A 43 -0.03 10.29 14.07
CA TYR A 43 -0.33 10.64 12.68
C TYR A 43 0.70 10.04 11.71
N ASP A 44 0.37 10.04 10.43
CA ASP A 44 1.23 9.64 9.32
C ASP A 44 2.52 10.47 9.25
N CYS A 45 3.54 9.88 8.63
CA CYS A 45 4.86 10.48 8.47
C CYS A 45 4.77 11.83 7.75
N VAL A 46 5.09 12.88 8.50
CA VAL A 46 5.05 14.27 8.04
C VAL A 46 6.14 14.64 7.04
N ASN A 47 7.10 13.73 6.79
CA ASN A 47 8.12 13.91 5.75
C ASN A 47 7.52 13.84 4.34
N GLU A 48 6.43 13.09 4.14
CA GLU A 48 5.68 13.02 2.88
C GLU A 48 4.28 13.62 2.99
N THR A 49 3.67 13.51 4.16
CA THR A 49 2.27 13.88 4.41
C THR A 49 2.14 15.23 5.11
N ARG A 50 0.95 15.84 5.04
CA ARG A 50 0.59 16.99 5.89
C ARG A 50 0.37 16.53 7.34
N PRO A 51 0.75 17.32 8.37
CA PRO A 51 0.49 16.93 9.76
C PRO A 51 -0.99 16.71 10.06
N GLY A 52 -1.28 15.82 11.01
CA GLY A 52 -2.65 15.56 11.47
C GLY A 52 -3.42 14.50 10.68
N VAL A 53 -2.81 13.89 9.66
CA VAL A 53 -3.44 12.83 8.85
C VAL A 53 -3.22 11.48 9.52
N THR A 54 -4.25 10.65 9.59
CA THR A 54 -4.16 9.26 10.03
C THR A 54 -4.68 8.33 8.94
N SER A 55 -3.81 7.44 8.49
CA SER A 55 -4.19 6.34 7.61
C SER A 55 -4.53 5.08 8.42
N SER A 56 -5.53 4.33 7.96
CA SER A 56 -5.69 2.94 8.39
C SER A 56 -4.51 2.12 7.89
N VAL A 57 -3.94 1.28 8.75
CA VAL A 57 -2.80 0.44 8.39
C VAL A 57 -3.28 -0.82 7.70
N LEU A 58 -2.66 -1.17 6.58
CA LEU A 58 -2.92 -2.41 5.86
C LEU A 58 -1.84 -3.46 6.16
N ALA A 59 -2.25 -4.72 6.26
CA ALA A 59 -1.37 -5.86 6.09
C ALA A 59 -1.04 -6.06 4.59
N PRO A 60 0.06 -6.76 4.24
CA PRO A 60 0.49 -6.91 2.86
C PRO A 60 -0.59 -7.46 1.90
N PHE A 61 -1.35 -8.48 2.33
CA PHE A 61 -2.42 -9.05 1.52
C PHE A 61 -3.58 -8.05 1.33
N GLN A 62 -3.94 -7.29 2.37
CA GLN A 62 -4.99 -6.27 2.28
C GLN A 62 -4.59 -5.16 1.31
N ALA A 63 -3.31 -4.78 1.30
CA ALA A 63 -2.77 -3.77 0.40
C ALA A 63 -2.86 -4.20 -1.07
N ALA A 64 -2.58 -5.48 -1.36
CA ALA A 64 -2.74 -6.03 -2.71
C ALA A 64 -4.21 -6.03 -3.16
N ASP A 65 -5.14 -6.44 -2.29
CA ASP A 65 -6.57 -6.46 -2.63
C ASP A 65 -7.16 -5.05 -2.75
N TYR A 66 -6.73 -4.14 -1.88
CA TYR A 66 -7.09 -2.72 -1.95
C TYR A 66 -6.62 -2.11 -3.28
N LEU A 67 -5.40 -2.44 -3.71
CA LEU A 67 -4.88 -2.00 -5.00
C LEU A 67 -5.73 -2.53 -6.17
N LYS A 68 -6.14 -3.81 -6.16
CA LYS A 68 -7.04 -4.36 -7.19
C LYS A 68 -8.34 -3.58 -7.30
N ALA A 69 -8.93 -3.23 -6.16
CA ALA A 69 -10.18 -2.47 -6.13
C ALA A 69 -10.02 -1.04 -6.66
N LEU A 70 -8.85 -0.41 -6.44
CA LEU A 70 -8.53 0.90 -6.99
C LEU A 70 -8.20 0.84 -8.48
N ASP A 71 -7.45 -0.15 -8.91
CA ASP A 71 -7.06 -0.34 -10.32
C ASP A 71 -8.29 -0.53 -11.22
N ALA A 72 -9.31 -1.26 -10.73
CA ALA A 72 -10.59 -1.40 -11.41
C ALA A 72 -11.42 -0.10 -11.51
N LYS A 73 -11.05 0.95 -10.76
CA LYS A 73 -11.72 2.27 -10.76
C LYS A 73 -10.89 3.37 -11.42
N LEU A 74 -9.59 3.15 -11.64
CA LEU A 74 -8.63 4.15 -12.08
C LEU A 74 -7.80 3.59 -13.24
N ASP A 75 -8.30 3.76 -14.47
CA ASP A 75 -7.65 3.26 -15.69
C ASP A 75 -6.21 3.78 -15.89
N ASN A 76 -5.88 4.93 -15.30
CA ASN A 76 -4.58 5.58 -15.39
C ASN A 76 -3.70 5.41 -14.13
N LEU A 77 -4.05 4.50 -13.22
CA LEU A 77 -3.21 4.17 -12.08
C LEU A 77 -1.91 3.53 -12.54
N SER A 78 -0.78 4.21 -12.32
CA SER A 78 0.52 3.79 -12.86
C SER A 78 1.60 3.67 -11.79
N VAL A 79 1.44 4.39 -10.68
CA VAL A 79 2.42 4.46 -9.60
C VAL A 79 1.85 3.92 -8.30
N VAL A 80 2.58 3.02 -7.66
CA VAL A 80 2.32 2.48 -6.32
C VAL A 80 3.43 2.93 -5.38
N GLY A 81 3.07 3.69 -4.35
CA GLY A 81 3.98 4.23 -3.35
C GLY A 81 3.85 3.56 -1.99
N ILE A 82 4.95 3.40 -1.26
CA ILE A 82 4.93 3.10 0.18
C ILE A 82 5.70 4.21 0.91
N ALA A 83 4.97 4.97 1.72
CA ALA A 83 5.45 6.22 2.32
C ALA A 83 5.17 6.36 3.83
N GLY A 84 4.58 5.35 4.47
CA GLY A 84 4.22 5.40 5.88
C GLY A 84 3.13 4.40 6.28
N PRO A 85 2.45 4.60 7.43
CA PRO A 85 2.43 5.81 8.29
C PRO A 85 3.73 6.17 9.03
N GLY A 86 4.65 5.23 9.21
CA GLY A 86 5.97 5.39 9.82
C GLY A 86 7.08 5.46 8.78
N ASP A 87 8.02 4.52 8.82
CA ASP A 87 9.09 4.39 7.84
C ASP A 87 9.08 2.99 7.20
N PRO A 88 9.11 2.86 5.86
CA PRO A 88 9.09 1.56 5.19
C PRO A 88 10.18 0.60 5.67
N PHE A 89 11.40 1.07 5.93
CA PHE A 89 12.51 0.19 6.32
C PHE A 89 12.65 0.01 7.84
N ALA A 90 11.77 0.64 8.62
CA ALA A 90 11.46 0.17 9.97
C ALA A 90 10.42 -0.97 9.98
N ASN A 91 9.82 -1.29 8.82
CA ASN A 91 8.85 -2.37 8.57
C ASN A 91 9.26 -3.13 7.28
N PRO A 92 10.52 -3.61 7.18
CA PRO A 92 11.04 -4.13 5.92
C PRO A 92 10.27 -5.36 5.44
N GLU A 93 9.85 -6.22 6.38
CA GLU A 93 9.06 -7.43 6.10
C GLU A 93 7.73 -7.06 5.42
N GLU A 94 6.93 -6.20 6.06
CA GLU A 94 5.62 -5.80 5.55
C GLU A 94 5.73 -5.00 4.24
N THR A 95 6.75 -4.15 4.11
CA THR A 95 7.03 -3.35 2.90
C THR A 95 7.39 -4.23 1.71
N LEU A 96 8.38 -5.12 1.87
CA LEU A 96 8.89 -5.96 0.77
C LEU A 96 7.86 -7.02 0.37
N GLU A 97 7.14 -7.61 1.32
CA GLU A 97 6.08 -8.57 1.02
C GLU A 97 4.94 -7.93 0.21
N THR A 98 4.55 -6.70 0.57
CA THR A 98 3.56 -5.93 -0.20
C THR A 98 4.05 -5.69 -1.62
N MET A 99 5.30 -5.28 -1.80
CA MET A 99 5.87 -5.02 -3.13
C MET A 99 5.96 -6.30 -3.97
N ARG A 100 6.43 -7.42 -3.39
CA ARG A 100 6.49 -8.72 -4.08
C ARG A 100 5.10 -9.16 -4.55
N SER A 101 4.10 -9.06 -3.67
CA SER A 101 2.71 -9.42 -3.99
C SER A 101 2.14 -8.53 -5.10
N VAL A 102 2.30 -7.21 -4.96
CA VAL A 102 1.83 -6.26 -5.97
C VAL A 102 2.54 -6.45 -7.32
N LYS A 103 3.85 -6.70 -7.33
CA LYS A 103 4.62 -6.91 -8.57
C LYS A 103 4.15 -8.16 -9.33
N SER A 104 3.81 -9.23 -8.59
CA SER A 104 3.27 -10.46 -9.17
C SER A 104 1.93 -10.24 -9.86
N ILE A 105 1.05 -9.43 -9.26
CA ILE A 105 -0.30 -9.15 -9.76
C ILE A 105 -0.27 -8.08 -10.87
N PHE A 106 0.58 -7.06 -10.70
CA PHE A 106 0.63 -5.87 -11.53
C PHE A 106 2.07 -5.58 -12.01
N PRO A 107 2.61 -6.39 -12.94
CA PRO A 107 4.01 -6.31 -13.35
C PRO A 107 4.38 -4.98 -14.00
N ASP A 108 3.42 -4.28 -14.59
CA ASP A 108 3.62 -3.01 -15.31
C ASP A 108 3.62 -1.77 -14.41
N LYS A 109 3.19 -1.89 -13.14
CA LYS A 109 3.12 -0.74 -12.23
C LYS A 109 4.51 -0.35 -11.76
N ILE A 110 4.69 0.95 -11.58
CA ILE A 110 5.93 1.56 -11.15
C ILE A 110 5.89 1.71 -9.62
N PHE A 111 6.94 1.28 -8.93
CA PHE A 111 7.05 1.51 -7.49
C PHE A 111 7.83 2.79 -7.16
N CYS A 112 7.38 3.48 -6.12
CA CYS A 112 8.15 4.51 -5.43
C CYS A 112 8.14 4.30 -3.90
N LEU A 113 9.20 4.74 -3.24
CA LEU A 113 9.35 4.65 -1.79
C LEU A 113 9.74 6.00 -1.20
N SER A 114 9.32 6.25 0.04
CA SER A 114 9.88 7.33 0.84
C SER A 114 10.35 6.83 2.20
N THR A 115 11.57 7.18 2.57
CA THR A 115 12.20 6.74 3.80
C THR A 115 13.02 7.86 4.44
N ASN A 116 13.29 7.73 5.73
CA ASN A 116 14.31 8.50 6.41
C ASN A 116 15.74 8.01 6.12
N GLY A 117 15.92 6.83 5.51
CA GLY A 117 17.22 6.35 5.03
C GLY A 117 18.10 5.61 6.05
N LEU A 118 17.68 5.47 7.31
CA LEU A 118 18.51 4.82 8.35
C LEU A 118 18.81 3.33 8.05
N ASP A 119 17.76 2.58 7.72
CA ASP A 119 17.80 1.11 7.56
C ASP A 119 17.59 0.66 6.11
N LEU A 120 17.69 1.57 5.13
CA LEU A 120 17.43 1.26 3.71
C LEU A 120 18.51 0.38 3.07
N GLU A 121 19.79 0.66 3.36
CA GLU A 121 20.93 0.08 2.64
C GLU A 121 20.86 -1.44 2.38
N PRO A 122 20.53 -2.31 3.36
CA PRO A 122 20.52 -3.76 3.15
C PRO A 122 19.50 -4.24 2.12
N TYR A 123 18.52 -3.40 1.76
CA TYR A 123 17.40 -3.76 0.90
C TYR A 123 17.49 -3.10 -0.49
N ILE A 124 18.53 -2.31 -0.78
CA ILE A 124 18.66 -1.58 -2.05
C ILE A 124 18.68 -2.53 -3.25
N ASP A 125 19.37 -3.67 -3.14
CA ASP A 125 19.40 -4.68 -4.20
C ASP A 125 18.00 -5.23 -4.47
N GLU A 126 17.28 -5.64 -3.42
CA GLU A 126 15.96 -6.24 -3.54
C GLU A 126 14.93 -5.25 -4.10
N ILE A 127 14.91 -3.99 -3.63
CA ILE A 127 13.97 -3.01 -4.17
C ILE A 127 14.24 -2.68 -5.64
N ALA A 128 15.50 -2.74 -6.08
CA ALA A 128 15.85 -2.58 -7.48
C ALA A 128 15.33 -3.76 -8.32
N GLU A 129 15.48 -5.00 -7.84
CA GLU A 129 14.93 -6.20 -8.47
C GLU A 129 13.40 -6.17 -8.57
N LEU A 130 12.74 -5.61 -7.55
CA LEU A 130 11.28 -5.41 -7.55
C LEU A 130 10.82 -4.29 -8.49
N GLY A 131 11.74 -3.56 -9.10
CA GLY A 131 11.45 -2.49 -10.07
C GLY A 131 11.06 -1.16 -9.41
N VAL A 132 11.61 -0.87 -8.22
CA VAL A 132 11.53 0.50 -7.67
C VAL A 132 12.31 1.43 -8.58
N SER A 133 11.62 2.46 -9.05
CA SER A 133 12.18 3.45 -9.98
C SER A 133 12.59 4.74 -9.26
N HIS A 134 11.93 5.04 -8.13
CA HIS A 134 12.07 6.31 -7.43
C HIS A 134 12.13 6.07 -5.93
N VAL A 135 13.15 6.63 -5.28
CA VAL A 135 13.28 6.63 -3.82
C VAL A 135 13.44 8.07 -3.33
N THR A 136 12.61 8.45 -2.37
CA THR A 136 12.77 9.70 -1.63
C THR A 136 13.48 9.42 -0.30
N ILE A 137 14.57 10.14 -0.03
CA ILE A 137 15.25 10.14 1.27
C ILE A 137 15.04 11.50 1.93
N THR A 138 14.61 11.50 3.19
CA THR A 138 14.51 12.76 3.96
C THR A 138 15.82 13.09 4.67
N ILE A 139 16.54 14.10 4.19
CA ILE A 139 17.81 14.56 4.77
C ILE A 139 17.68 16.04 5.12
N ASN A 140 17.61 16.35 6.42
CA ASN A 140 17.37 17.72 6.88
C ASN A 140 18.66 18.52 7.14
N ALA A 141 19.80 17.85 7.32
CA ALA A 141 21.10 18.49 7.53
C ALA A 141 22.25 17.52 7.23
N ILE A 142 23.38 18.08 6.76
CA ILE A 142 24.66 17.35 6.60
C ILE A 142 25.67 17.61 7.72
N ASP A 143 25.31 18.44 8.70
CA ASP A 143 26.10 18.69 9.90
C ASP A 143 25.43 17.94 11.07
N PRO A 144 26.11 16.96 11.70
CA PRO A 144 25.59 16.25 12.85
C PRO A 144 25.13 17.16 14.00
N THR A 145 25.73 18.34 14.19
CA THR A 145 25.33 19.30 15.23
C THR A 145 23.97 19.93 14.96
N ILE A 146 23.64 20.17 13.69
CA ILE A 146 22.32 20.64 13.25
C ILE A 146 21.33 19.47 13.32
N SER A 147 21.69 18.31 12.78
CA SER A 147 20.87 17.09 12.83
C SER A 147 20.47 16.70 14.25
N ALA A 148 21.38 16.84 15.23
CA ALA A 148 21.10 16.55 16.64
C ALA A 148 20.00 17.44 17.25
N LYS A 149 19.76 18.65 16.70
CA LYS A 149 18.65 19.52 17.11
C LYS A 149 17.32 19.07 16.51
N ILE A 150 17.35 18.36 15.38
CA ILE A 150 16.17 17.97 14.59
C ILE A 150 15.58 16.65 15.07
N TYR A 151 16.42 15.70 15.50
CA TYR A 151 15.99 14.36 15.89
C TYR A 151 16.13 14.13 17.40
N LYS A 152 15.03 13.74 18.06
CA LYS A 152 14.98 13.43 19.50
C LYS A 152 15.73 12.15 19.85
N TRP A 153 15.59 11.13 19.01
CA TRP A 153 16.27 9.84 19.16
C TRP A 153 16.32 9.09 17.83
N ILE A 154 17.34 8.23 17.69
CA ILE A 154 17.55 7.31 16.57
C ILE A 154 17.65 5.90 17.16
N ARG A 155 16.87 4.95 16.66
CA ARG A 155 16.94 3.54 17.08
C ARG A 155 17.58 2.71 15.98
N TYR A 156 18.83 2.31 16.18
CA TYR A 156 19.63 1.58 15.20
C TYR A 156 20.25 0.35 15.87
N ASN A 157 20.28 -0.80 15.18
CA ASN A 157 20.81 -2.06 15.72
C ASN A 157 20.35 -2.41 17.14
N LYS A 158 19.05 -2.23 17.41
CA LYS A 158 18.40 -2.47 18.74
C LYS A 158 18.87 -1.54 19.87
N HIS A 159 19.70 -0.52 19.58
CA HIS A 159 20.11 0.51 20.53
C HIS A 159 19.44 1.86 20.21
N VAL A 160 19.22 2.68 21.24
CA VAL A 160 18.65 4.03 21.10
C VAL A 160 19.74 5.06 21.35
N TYR A 161 20.06 5.84 20.31
CA TYR A 161 21.03 6.91 20.31
C TYR A 161 20.35 8.28 20.39
N ARG A 162 21.03 9.26 20.99
CA ARG A 162 20.54 10.64 21.15
C ARG A 162 21.65 11.64 20.85
N GLY A 163 21.24 12.87 20.56
CA GLY A 163 22.17 13.97 20.31
C GLY A 163 23.12 13.67 19.16
N LEU A 164 24.38 14.06 19.33
CA LEU A 164 25.38 14.04 18.26
C LEU A 164 25.72 12.63 17.76
N GLU A 165 25.73 11.64 18.65
CA GLU A 165 26.02 10.25 18.29
C GLU A 165 24.96 9.69 17.34
N GLY A 166 23.68 9.80 17.70
CA GLY A 166 22.59 9.35 16.84
C GLY A 166 22.49 10.15 15.54
N ALA A 167 22.80 11.44 15.58
CA ALA A 167 22.85 12.30 14.40
C ALA A 167 23.94 11.87 13.40
N ARG A 168 25.13 11.48 13.88
CA ARG A 168 26.21 10.95 13.03
C ARG A 168 25.80 9.64 12.35
N ILE A 169 25.23 8.71 13.13
CA ILE A 169 24.75 7.42 12.61
C ILE A 169 23.72 7.66 11.51
N LEU A 170 22.67 8.44 11.77
CA LEU A 170 21.62 8.70 10.78
C LEU A 170 22.19 9.31 9.50
N LEU A 171 23.05 10.33 9.63
CA LEU A 171 23.64 11.01 8.50
C LEU A 171 24.50 10.06 7.64
N GLU A 172 25.36 9.27 8.27
CA GLU A 172 26.22 8.30 7.58
C GLU A 172 25.39 7.31 6.76
N ARG A 173 24.34 6.74 7.37
CA ARG A 173 23.44 5.78 6.69
C ARG A 173 22.69 6.42 5.53
N GLN A 174 22.15 7.62 5.73
CA GLN A 174 21.43 8.37 4.70
C GLN A 174 22.31 8.66 3.47
N LEU A 175 23.52 9.18 3.70
CA LEU A 175 24.41 9.57 2.61
C LEU A 175 24.94 8.36 1.85
N THR A 176 25.21 7.24 2.53
CA THR A 176 25.65 5.98 1.90
C THR A 176 24.59 5.41 0.96
N CYS A 177 23.30 5.59 1.26
CA CYS A 177 22.22 5.09 0.41
C CYS A 177 22.17 5.76 -0.97
N ILE A 178 22.52 7.05 -1.08
CA ILE A 178 22.38 7.80 -2.35
C ILE A 178 23.19 7.16 -3.49
N PRO A 179 24.52 6.99 -3.41
CA PRO A 179 25.29 6.41 -4.50
C PRO A 179 24.91 4.94 -4.78
N LEU A 180 24.51 4.19 -3.75
CA LEU A 180 24.05 2.80 -3.92
C LEU A 180 22.76 2.71 -4.73
N LEU A 181 21.78 3.58 -4.45
CA LEU A 181 20.55 3.70 -5.25
C LEU A 181 20.88 4.12 -6.70
N LYS A 182 21.78 5.08 -6.88
CA LYS A 182 22.20 5.53 -8.22
C LYS A 182 22.90 4.44 -9.01
N ALA A 183 23.71 3.61 -8.37
CA ALA A 183 24.33 2.44 -9.01
C ALA A 183 23.31 1.41 -9.52
N LYS A 184 22.07 1.44 -9.00
CA LYS A 184 20.94 0.63 -9.48
C LYS A 184 20.04 1.34 -10.49
N GLY A 185 20.41 2.53 -10.95
CA GLY A 185 19.60 3.31 -11.89
C GLY A 185 18.35 3.93 -11.27
N ILE A 186 18.25 3.99 -9.94
CA ILE A 186 17.09 4.54 -9.23
C ILE A 186 17.19 6.07 -9.22
N THR A 187 16.07 6.75 -9.45
CA THR A 187 15.97 8.21 -9.28
C THR A 187 15.86 8.54 -7.79
N VAL A 188 16.74 9.38 -7.28
CA VAL A 188 16.81 9.76 -5.87
C VAL A 188 16.34 11.19 -5.69
N LYS A 189 15.28 11.35 -4.88
CA LYS A 189 14.77 12.65 -4.44
C LYS A 189 15.13 12.89 -2.98
N ILE A 190 15.54 14.11 -2.67
CA ILE A 190 15.80 14.55 -1.31
C ILE A 190 14.63 15.39 -0.82
N ASN A 191 13.98 14.99 0.26
CA ASN A 191 13.11 15.90 1.02
C ASN A 191 13.93 16.57 2.11
N SER A 192 13.73 17.87 2.31
CA SER A 192 14.32 18.60 3.43
C SER A 192 13.29 19.57 4.02
N ILE A 193 13.06 19.47 5.32
CA ILE A 193 12.13 20.33 6.05
C ILE A 193 12.84 21.64 6.41
N ILE A 194 12.29 22.78 5.99
CA ILE A 194 12.77 24.11 6.34
C ILE A 194 12.31 24.42 7.77
N ILE A 195 13.26 24.48 8.70
CA ILE A 195 13.03 24.70 10.14
C ILE A 195 13.71 26.01 10.55
N PRO A 196 12.93 27.07 10.85
CA PRO A 196 13.48 28.40 11.16
C PRO A 196 14.40 28.39 12.39
N GLY A 197 15.52 29.08 12.29
CA GLY A 197 16.57 29.16 13.31
C GLY A 197 17.40 27.89 13.46
N ILE A 198 17.24 26.90 12.57
CA ILE A 198 17.90 25.59 12.70
C ILE A 198 18.66 25.21 11.43
N ASN A 199 18.00 25.16 10.27
CA ASN A 199 18.62 24.63 9.05
C ASN A 199 18.30 25.42 7.77
N GLU A 200 17.57 26.53 7.83
CA GLU A 200 17.11 27.25 6.64
C GLU A 200 18.25 27.75 5.74
N ASP A 201 19.37 28.15 6.34
CA ASP A 201 20.60 28.58 5.66
C ASP A 201 21.54 27.39 5.38
N HIS A 202 21.27 26.21 5.95
CA HIS A 202 22.05 24.98 5.78
C HIS A 202 21.55 24.10 4.62
N ILE A 203 20.27 24.22 4.27
CA ILE A 203 19.65 23.43 3.19
C ILE A 203 20.39 23.54 1.83
N PRO A 204 20.95 24.69 1.42
CA PRO A 204 21.78 24.74 0.21
C PRO A 204 22.99 23.81 0.27
N GLU A 205 23.62 23.66 1.44
CA GLU A 205 24.72 22.72 1.62
C GLU A 205 24.25 21.26 1.57
N VAL A 206 23.05 20.97 2.12
CA VAL A 206 22.40 19.66 1.92
C VAL A 206 22.21 19.37 0.44
N ALA A 207 21.70 20.34 -0.34
CA ALA A 207 21.50 20.19 -1.76
C ALA A 207 22.82 19.93 -2.50
N ARG A 208 23.86 20.74 -2.23
CA ARG A 208 25.20 20.55 -2.79
C ARG A 208 25.74 19.17 -2.49
N LYS A 209 25.72 18.74 -1.22
CA LYS A 209 26.30 17.46 -0.82
C LYS A 209 25.55 16.27 -1.42
N CYS A 210 24.22 16.34 -1.50
CA CYS A 210 23.42 15.28 -2.11
C CYS A 210 23.61 15.23 -3.64
N ALA A 211 23.80 16.38 -4.29
CA ALA A 211 24.15 16.45 -5.72
C ALA A 211 25.49 15.77 -6.02
N GLU A 212 26.51 16.02 -5.20
CA GLU A 212 27.82 15.37 -5.30
C GLU A 212 27.73 13.83 -5.21
N LEU A 213 26.75 13.33 -4.46
CA LEU A 213 26.49 11.89 -4.30
C LEU A 213 25.57 11.32 -5.39
N GLY A 214 25.03 12.17 -6.26
CA GLY A 214 24.23 11.77 -7.43
C GLY A 214 22.71 11.87 -7.25
N ALA A 215 22.20 12.56 -6.23
CA ALA A 215 20.76 12.83 -6.12
C ALA A 215 20.26 13.68 -7.29
N ASP A 216 18.99 13.50 -7.69
CA ASP A 216 18.44 14.09 -8.92
C ASP A 216 17.59 15.34 -8.65
N VAL A 217 16.81 15.31 -7.56
CA VAL A 217 15.80 16.32 -7.25
C VAL A 217 15.80 16.62 -5.75
N ILE A 218 15.56 17.87 -5.39
CA ILE A 218 15.29 18.27 -4.00
C ILE A 218 13.91 18.90 -3.86
N ASN A 219 13.25 18.62 -2.73
CA ASN A 219 12.00 19.22 -2.32
C ASN A 219 12.17 19.85 -0.94
N CYS A 220 12.21 21.18 -0.90
CA CYS A 220 12.30 21.94 0.35
C CYS A 220 10.88 22.24 0.86
N ILE A 221 10.49 21.57 1.94
CA ILE A 221 9.13 21.58 2.48
C ILE A 221 9.10 22.48 3.73
N PRO A 222 8.20 23.47 3.82
CA PRO A 222 8.11 24.29 5.02
C PRO A 222 7.62 23.47 6.23
N LEU A 223 8.28 23.65 7.37
CA LEU A 223 7.79 23.16 8.65
C LEU A 223 6.37 23.65 8.89
N ILE A 224 5.52 22.74 9.36
CA ILE A 224 4.21 23.07 9.92
C ILE A 224 4.30 22.71 11.41
N PRO A 225 4.34 23.71 12.31
CA PRO A 225 4.36 23.48 13.74
C PRO A 225 3.14 22.65 14.13
N THR A 226 3.37 21.59 14.90
CA THR A 226 2.33 20.61 15.25
C THR A 226 2.32 20.45 16.77
N ALA A 227 1.13 20.50 17.36
CA ALA A 227 0.96 20.31 18.80
C ALA A 227 1.54 18.98 19.26
N GLU A 228 2.02 18.95 20.52
CA GLU A 228 2.64 17.77 21.15
C GLU A 228 3.93 17.29 20.44
N THR A 229 4.63 18.17 19.73
CA THR A 229 5.95 17.90 19.14
C THR A 229 7.03 18.79 19.74
N GLY A 230 8.31 18.42 19.58
CA GLY A 230 9.44 19.23 20.05
C GLY A 230 9.57 20.59 19.33
N PHE A 231 8.93 20.76 18.17
CA PHE A 231 8.86 22.00 17.40
C PHE A 231 7.44 22.60 17.36
N ALA A 232 6.62 22.33 18.38
CA ALA A 232 5.28 22.91 18.48
C ALA A 232 5.31 24.45 18.56
N ASP A 233 6.30 25.00 19.27
CA ASP A 233 6.46 26.46 19.47
C ASP A 233 7.39 27.11 18.44
N THR A 234 7.95 26.34 17.51
CA THR A 234 8.79 26.88 16.43
C THR A 234 7.91 27.66 15.46
N PRO A 235 8.28 28.88 15.04
CA PRO A 235 7.50 29.62 14.05
C PRO A 235 7.46 28.88 12.71
N LYS A 236 6.36 29.05 11.97
CA LYS A 236 6.29 28.60 10.58
C LYS A 236 7.25 29.44 9.72
N PRO A 237 8.01 28.84 8.78
CA PRO A 237 8.79 29.60 7.81
C PRO A 237 7.92 30.60 7.04
N ASP A 238 8.36 31.85 6.98
CA ASP A 238 7.69 32.86 6.17
C ASP A 238 7.99 32.68 4.67
N SER A 239 7.22 33.37 3.82
CA SER A 239 7.36 33.27 2.37
C SER A 239 8.75 33.69 1.86
N LYS A 240 9.42 34.63 2.55
CA LYS A 240 10.75 35.13 2.15
C LYS A 240 11.82 34.07 2.43
N MET A 241 11.76 33.43 3.59
CA MET A 241 12.62 32.31 3.97
C MET A 241 12.43 31.14 3.01
N ILE A 242 11.18 30.74 2.75
CA ILE A 242 10.87 29.63 1.83
C ILE A 242 11.45 29.93 0.44
N PHE A 243 11.21 31.13 -0.08
CA PHE A 243 11.72 31.55 -1.39
C PHE A 243 13.25 31.56 -1.44
N LYS A 244 13.90 32.18 -0.43
CA LYS A 244 15.37 32.23 -0.32
C LYS A 244 15.97 30.83 -0.30
N THR A 245 15.53 29.99 0.63
CA THR A 245 16.06 28.63 0.80
C THR A 245 15.88 27.78 -0.46
N ARG A 246 14.71 27.86 -1.12
CA ARG A 246 14.45 27.15 -2.38
C ARG A 246 15.31 27.64 -3.53
N THR A 247 15.51 28.96 -3.64
CA THR A 247 16.35 29.56 -4.68
C THR A 247 17.80 29.08 -4.53
N LEU A 248 18.37 29.18 -3.33
CA LEU A 248 19.74 28.75 -3.06
C LEU A 248 19.92 27.23 -3.23
N ALA A 249 18.96 26.41 -2.80
CA ALA A 249 19.02 24.96 -3.02
C ALA A 249 18.97 24.60 -4.52
N SER A 250 18.24 25.39 -5.33
CA SER A 250 18.09 25.16 -6.76
C SER A 250 19.35 25.42 -7.57
N GLU A 251 20.36 26.09 -6.99
CA GLU A 251 21.69 26.26 -7.59
C GLU A 251 22.47 24.93 -7.65
N HIS A 252 22.06 23.92 -6.88
CA HIS A 252 22.76 22.63 -6.77
C HIS A 252 21.94 21.43 -7.23
N LEU A 253 20.64 21.40 -6.93
CA LEU A 253 19.73 20.31 -7.32
C LEU A 253 18.47 20.86 -7.97
N LYS A 254 17.91 20.11 -8.92
CA LYS A 254 16.61 20.45 -9.51
C LYS A 254 15.56 20.52 -8.41
N LEU A 255 14.89 21.67 -8.29
CA LEU A 255 13.84 21.87 -7.31
C LEU A 255 12.50 21.26 -7.79
N MET A 256 11.81 20.54 -6.91
CA MET A 256 10.43 20.12 -7.14
C MET A 256 9.46 21.30 -6.87
N SER A 257 8.75 21.75 -7.91
CA SER A 257 7.85 22.91 -7.84
C SER A 257 6.37 22.56 -7.55
N HIS A 258 5.93 21.34 -7.86
CA HIS A 258 4.52 20.93 -7.87
C HIS A 258 4.11 19.96 -6.75
N CYS A 259 4.85 19.93 -5.64
CA CYS A 259 4.55 19.04 -4.52
C CYS A 259 3.22 19.38 -3.83
N ALA A 260 2.26 18.45 -3.88
CA ALA A 260 0.97 18.58 -3.19
C ALA A 260 1.00 18.09 -1.72
N ARG A 261 2.16 17.60 -1.21
CA ARG A 261 2.31 16.93 0.09
C ARG A 261 1.29 15.80 0.27
N CYS A 262 1.41 14.78 -0.59
CA CYS A 262 0.47 13.66 -0.65
C CYS A 262 0.36 12.94 0.70
N ARG A 263 -0.83 12.42 0.99
CA ARG A 263 -1.06 11.60 2.18
C ARG A 263 -0.52 10.18 2.00
N ALA A 264 -0.25 9.47 3.10
CA ALA A 264 0.17 8.07 3.06
C ALA A 264 -0.93 7.11 2.57
N ASP A 265 -2.18 7.59 2.47
CA ASP A 265 -3.35 6.92 1.91
C ASP A 265 -3.85 7.52 0.58
N ALA A 266 -3.08 8.42 -0.04
CA ALA A 266 -3.54 9.11 -1.25
C ALA A 266 -3.73 8.14 -2.42
N ALA A 267 -4.89 8.20 -3.09
CA ALA A 267 -5.16 7.50 -4.35
C ALA A 267 -5.80 8.45 -5.36
N GLY A 268 -5.40 8.45 -6.64
CA GLY A 268 -5.98 9.29 -7.71
C GLY A 268 -4.93 10.13 -8.45
N LEU A 269 -5.30 11.32 -8.94
CA LEU A 269 -4.39 12.28 -9.60
C LEU A 269 -3.77 13.30 -8.62
N LEU A 270 -2.61 13.86 -8.95
CA LEU A 270 -1.90 14.76 -8.04
C LEU A 270 -2.72 16.02 -7.72
N GLY A 271 -3.20 16.11 -6.47
CA GLY A 271 -4.07 17.20 -6.02
C GLY A 271 -5.58 16.95 -6.24
N GLN A 272 -5.94 15.81 -6.83
CA GLN A 272 -7.31 15.36 -7.06
C GLN A 272 -7.40 13.87 -6.67
N ASP A 273 -7.46 13.61 -5.37
CA ASP A 273 -7.62 12.24 -4.86
C ASP A 273 -9.03 11.72 -5.17
N LEU A 274 -9.16 10.41 -5.40
CA LEU A 274 -10.42 9.74 -5.69
C LEU A 274 -11.38 9.82 -4.48
N GLU A 275 -12.63 10.20 -4.72
CA GLU A 275 -13.66 10.22 -3.68
C GLU A 275 -13.94 8.83 -3.12
N GLY A 276 -14.22 8.75 -1.81
CA GLY A 276 -14.50 7.47 -1.14
C GLY A 276 -13.28 6.60 -0.82
N THR A 277 -12.06 7.00 -1.23
CA THR A 277 -10.80 6.28 -0.97
C THR A 277 -10.60 5.94 0.50
N HIS A 278 -10.95 6.85 1.42
CA HIS A 278 -10.81 6.64 2.87
C HIS A 278 -11.76 5.56 3.42
N ALA A 279 -13.00 5.54 2.93
CA ALA A 279 -13.97 4.52 3.32
C ALA A 279 -13.55 3.15 2.81
N LEU A 280 -13.09 3.09 1.56
CA LEU A 280 -12.54 1.88 0.96
C LEU A 280 -11.31 1.38 1.72
N LEU A 281 -10.37 2.26 2.06
CA LEU A 281 -9.19 1.88 2.83
C LEU A 281 -9.57 1.26 4.18
N LYS A 282 -10.49 1.91 4.91
CA LYS A 282 -11.00 1.39 6.20
C LYS A 282 -11.65 0.03 6.07
N GLU A 283 -12.46 -0.16 5.03
CA GLU A 283 -13.09 -1.45 4.74
C GLU A 283 -12.06 -2.55 4.51
N TYR A 284 -11.00 -2.28 3.75
CA TYR A 284 -9.96 -3.28 3.48
C TYR A 284 -9.07 -3.52 4.70
N ALA A 285 -8.79 -2.48 5.49
CA ALA A 285 -8.03 -2.59 6.72
C ALA A 285 -8.75 -3.41 7.81
N SER A 286 -10.09 -3.41 7.82
CA SER A 286 -10.87 -4.18 8.79
C SER A 286 -11.03 -5.65 8.41
N ARG A 287 -10.64 -6.07 7.20
CA ARG A 287 -10.69 -7.47 6.77
C ARG A 287 -9.63 -8.26 7.55
N PRO A 288 -9.97 -9.30 8.32
CA PRO A 288 -8.97 -10.02 9.09
C PRO A 288 -7.96 -10.72 8.18
N ALA A 289 -6.76 -10.93 8.72
CA ALA A 289 -5.76 -11.79 8.11
C ALA A 289 -6.36 -13.16 7.84
N PHE A 290 -6.29 -13.61 6.59
CA PHE A 290 -6.57 -15.01 6.27
C PHE A 290 -5.47 -15.85 6.88
N ASP A 291 -5.72 -16.43 8.05
CA ASP A 291 -4.91 -17.54 8.50
C ASP A 291 -5.26 -18.77 7.66
N LEU A 292 -4.56 -18.89 6.52
CA LEU A 292 -4.71 -20.02 5.61
C LEU A 292 -4.35 -21.35 6.30
N ALA A 293 -3.58 -21.32 7.41
CA ALA A 293 -3.24 -22.54 8.15
C ALA A 293 -4.42 -23.05 8.98
N THR A 294 -5.24 -22.16 9.57
CA THR A 294 -6.47 -22.56 10.26
C THR A 294 -7.67 -22.70 9.33
N ARG A 295 -7.54 -22.30 8.06
CA ARG A 295 -8.58 -22.42 7.03
C ARG A 295 -8.14 -23.25 5.83
N PRO A 296 -7.97 -24.57 6.00
CA PRO A 296 -7.43 -25.43 4.96
C PRO A 296 -8.42 -25.69 3.81
N TYR A 297 -9.68 -25.29 3.92
CA TYR A 297 -10.74 -25.73 3.02
C TYR A 297 -11.27 -24.66 2.07
N VAL A 298 -11.86 -25.11 0.96
CA VAL A 298 -12.66 -24.29 0.05
C VAL A 298 -14.02 -24.96 -0.12
N ALA A 299 -15.09 -24.21 0.08
CA ALA A 299 -16.45 -24.68 -0.13
C ALA A 299 -16.87 -24.46 -1.59
N VAL A 300 -17.67 -25.37 -2.15
CA VAL A 300 -18.08 -25.30 -3.56
C VAL A 300 -19.56 -25.61 -3.69
N ALA A 301 -20.30 -24.72 -4.36
CA ALA A 301 -21.67 -24.96 -4.75
C ALA A 301 -21.70 -25.68 -6.11
N THR A 302 -22.07 -26.95 -6.09
CA THR A 302 -22.07 -27.85 -7.24
C THR A 302 -23.22 -28.84 -7.17
N HIS A 303 -23.78 -29.21 -8.32
CA HIS A 303 -24.74 -30.32 -8.41
C HIS A 303 -24.08 -31.69 -8.40
N GLU A 304 -22.87 -31.80 -8.96
CA GLU A 304 -22.28 -33.08 -9.38
C GLU A 304 -20.83 -33.30 -8.95
N GLY A 305 -20.21 -32.31 -8.29
CA GLY A 305 -18.85 -32.44 -7.76
C GLY A 305 -17.74 -32.29 -8.80
N LEU A 306 -18.06 -31.84 -10.02
CA LEU A 306 -17.09 -31.60 -11.11
C LEU A 306 -17.03 -30.13 -11.54
N LEU A 307 -18.18 -29.45 -11.60
CA LEU A 307 -18.30 -28.08 -12.06
C LEU A 307 -18.85 -27.17 -10.95
N VAL A 308 -18.36 -25.92 -10.92
CA VAL A 308 -19.02 -24.83 -10.20
C VAL A 308 -20.20 -24.38 -11.07
N ASN A 309 -21.41 -24.81 -10.70
CA ASN A 309 -22.61 -24.62 -11.53
C ASN A 309 -23.88 -24.29 -10.74
N LEU A 310 -23.78 -24.09 -9.42
CA LEU A 310 -24.93 -23.85 -8.57
C LEU A 310 -24.90 -22.44 -7.96
N HIS A 311 -26.05 -21.78 -7.94
CA HIS A 311 -26.21 -20.47 -7.33
C HIS A 311 -26.31 -20.62 -5.81
N LEU A 312 -25.67 -19.74 -5.04
CA LEU A 312 -25.57 -19.91 -3.58
C LEU A 312 -26.94 -19.92 -2.88
N GLY A 313 -27.90 -19.15 -3.40
CA GLY A 313 -29.26 -19.11 -2.88
C GLY A 313 -30.03 -20.44 -2.99
N GLU A 314 -29.69 -21.24 -3.99
CA GLU A 314 -30.35 -22.51 -4.35
C GLU A 314 -29.59 -23.73 -3.83
N ALA A 315 -28.31 -23.56 -3.49
CA ALA A 315 -27.50 -24.61 -2.90
C ALA A 315 -28.13 -25.10 -1.60
N THR A 316 -28.41 -26.41 -1.54
CA THR A 316 -28.87 -27.12 -0.35
C THR A 316 -27.70 -27.72 0.44
N SER A 317 -26.55 -27.87 -0.21
CA SER A 317 -25.29 -28.30 0.36
C SER A 317 -24.08 -27.70 -0.36
N LEU A 318 -22.93 -27.77 0.29
CA LEU A 318 -21.64 -27.30 -0.19
C LEU A 318 -20.61 -28.42 -0.06
N TYR A 319 -19.84 -28.61 -1.11
CA TYR A 319 -18.77 -29.61 -1.18
C TYR A 319 -17.50 -28.95 -0.66
N ILE A 320 -16.86 -29.56 0.34
CA ILE A 320 -15.70 -28.99 1.03
C ILE A 320 -14.44 -29.67 0.54
N PHE A 321 -13.55 -28.93 -0.12
CA PHE A 321 -12.31 -29.44 -0.67
C PHE A 321 -11.10 -29.01 0.17
N LYS A 322 -10.04 -29.83 0.16
CA LYS A 322 -8.71 -29.47 0.66
C LYS A 322 -7.64 -29.67 -0.41
N GLN A 323 -6.55 -28.91 -0.32
CA GLN A 323 -5.35 -29.18 -1.10
C GLN A 323 -4.57 -30.36 -0.53
N SER A 324 -4.07 -31.22 -1.42
CA SER A 324 -3.20 -32.36 -1.11
C SER A 324 -2.00 -32.37 -2.06
N PRO A 325 -0.93 -33.14 -1.78
CA PRO A 325 0.22 -33.26 -2.68
C PRO A 325 -0.13 -33.82 -4.08
N LYS A 326 -1.30 -34.45 -4.25
CA LYS A 326 -1.75 -35.05 -5.51
C LYS A 326 -2.84 -34.24 -6.23
N GLY A 327 -3.12 -33.01 -5.79
CA GLY A 327 -4.22 -32.18 -6.28
C GLY A 327 -5.24 -31.90 -5.19
N PHE A 328 -6.53 -31.81 -5.53
CA PHE A 328 -7.59 -31.47 -4.58
C PHE A 328 -8.38 -32.70 -4.14
N GLN A 329 -8.81 -32.71 -2.89
CA GLN A 329 -9.57 -33.81 -2.31
C GLN A 329 -10.87 -33.29 -1.70
N LEU A 330 -12.00 -33.89 -2.09
CA LEU A 330 -13.27 -33.71 -1.38
C LEU A 330 -13.16 -34.30 0.03
N VAL A 331 -13.42 -33.48 1.04
CA VAL A 331 -13.33 -33.84 2.46
C VAL A 331 -14.68 -34.28 2.98
N GLU A 332 -15.70 -33.45 2.73
CA GLU A 332 -17.05 -33.66 3.22
C GLU A 332 -18.07 -32.81 2.45
N GLU A 333 -19.35 -33.04 2.72
CA GLU A 333 -20.47 -32.24 2.25
C GLU A 333 -21.17 -31.61 3.46
N ARG A 334 -21.34 -30.29 3.43
CA ARG A 334 -22.02 -29.52 4.50
C ARG A 334 -23.37 -29.05 4.01
N LYS A 335 -24.43 -29.27 4.79
CA LYS A 335 -25.77 -28.74 4.48
C LYS A 335 -25.79 -27.23 4.69
N THR A 336 -26.44 -26.52 3.79
CA THR A 336 -26.68 -25.07 3.94
C THR A 336 -27.85 -24.81 4.89
N PRO A 337 -27.88 -23.66 5.58
CA PRO A 337 -29.06 -23.23 6.33
C PRO A 337 -30.31 -23.10 5.44
N ILE A 338 -31.47 -23.39 6.04
CA ILE A 338 -32.78 -23.43 5.34
C ILE A 338 -33.12 -22.04 4.77
N PRO A 339 -33.60 -21.95 3.52
CA PRO A 339 -34.11 -20.70 2.95
C PRO A 339 -35.25 -20.07 3.77
N GLY A 340 -35.40 -18.74 3.70
CA GLY A 340 -36.53 -18.01 4.31
C GLY A 340 -36.27 -17.35 5.67
N ALA A 341 -35.06 -17.46 6.23
CA ALA A 341 -34.68 -16.83 7.50
C ALA A 341 -34.08 -15.41 7.37
N GLY A 342 -34.14 -14.80 6.17
CA GLY A 342 -33.52 -13.50 5.88
C GLY A 342 -32.00 -13.50 6.11
N ASP A 343 -31.46 -12.37 6.57
CA ASP A 343 -30.02 -12.16 6.85
C ASP A 343 -29.39 -13.23 7.75
N GLN A 344 -30.17 -13.76 8.70
CA GLN A 344 -29.70 -14.76 9.66
C GLN A 344 -29.21 -16.04 8.98
N ARG A 345 -29.81 -16.40 7.83
CA ARG A 345 -29.38 -17.54 7.00
C ARG A 345 -27.90 -17.42 6.62
N TRP A 346 -27.47 -16.23 6.25
CA TRP A 346 -26.13 -15.96 5.73
C TRP A 346 -25.10 -15.88 6.86
N VAL A 347 -25.48 -15.36 8.02
CA VAL A 347 -24.66 -15.38 9.23
C VAL A 347 -24.39 -16.82 9.67
N ASP A 348 -25.42 -17.67 9.69
CA ASP A 348 -25.26 -19.07 10.07
C ASP A 348 -24.47 -19.88 9.02
N MET A 349 -24.63 -19.54 7.74
CA MET A 349 -23.80 -20.09 6.68
C MET A 349 -22.32 -19.73 6.89
N ALA A 350 -22.02 -18.46 7.19
CA ALA A 350 -20.64 -18.05 7.46
C ALA A 350 -20.03 -18.79 8.66
N ARG A 351 -20.80 -18.99 9.73
CA ARG A 351 -20.37 -19.78 10.90
C ARG A 351 -20.03 -21.22 10.51
N SER A 352 -20.83 -21.83 9.64
CA SER A 352 -20.59 -23.19 9.15
C SER A 352 -19.39 -23.32 8.22
N LEU A 353 -18.81 -22.21 7.76
CA LEU A 353 -17.68 -22.12 6.84
C LEU A 353 -16.48 -21.39 7.47
N ASN A 354 -16.39 -21.35 8.80
CA ASN A 354 -15.36 -20.60 9.52
C ASN A 354 -13.92 -21.09 9.28
N ASP A 355 -13.76 -22.33 8.85
CA ASP A 355 -12.53 -23.04 8.46
C ASP A 355 -12.32 -23.09 6.94
N CYS A 356 -13.23 -22.48 6.17
CA CYS A 356 -13.10 -22.33 4.73
C CYS A 356 -12.49 -20.96 4.41
N ARG A 357 -11.50 -20.93 3.52
CA ARG A 357 -10.88 -19.68 3.06
C ARG A 357 -11.70 -18.98 1.98
N ALA A 358 -12.48 -19.75 1.21
CA ALA A 358 -13.33 -19.24 0.16
C ALA A 358 -14.54 -20.17 -0.08
N ILE A 359 -15.52 -19.64 -0.80
CA ILE A 359 -16.63 -20.38 -1.38
C ILE A 359 -16.73 -20.09 -2.89
N LEU A 360 -16.74 -21.13 -3.71
CA LEU A 360 -16.92 -21.05 -5.17
C LEU A 360 -18.39 -21.28 -5.51
N VAL A 361 -19.00 -20.33 -6.23
CA VAL A 361 -20.42 -20.36 -6.60
C VAL A 361 -20.61 -19.89 -8.03
N SER A 362 -21.65 -20.34 -8.72
CA SER A 362 -21.96 -19.82 -10.06
C SER A 362 -22.58 -18.42 -10.04
N GLY A 363 -23.15 -18.03 -8.89
CA GLY A 363 -23.67 -16.69 -8.64
C GLY A 363 -24.14 -16.53 -7.19
N VAL A 364 -24.21 -15.27 -6.73
CA VAL A 364 -24.72 -14.88 -5.42
C VAL A 364 -25.38 -13.50 -5.47
N GLY A 365 -26.40 -13.26 -4.65
CA GLY A 365 -26.98 -11.92 -4.49
C GLY A 365 -26.06 -10.96 -3.70
N GLU A 366 -26.25 -9.65 -3.88
CA GLU A 366 -25.42 -8.62 -3.21
C GLU A 366 -25.50 -8.67 -1.67
N ASN A 367 -26.69 -8.88 -1.11
CA ASN A 367 -26.88 -9.00 0.34
C ASN A 367 -26.11 -10.20 0.95
N PRO A 368 -26.30 -11.46 0.49
CA PRO A 368 -25.52 -12.60 0.96
C PRO A 368 -24.02 -12.42 0.79
N LYS A 369 -23.58 -11.86 -0.35
CA LYS A 369 -22.17 -11.60 -0.63
C LYS A 369 -21.57 -10.64 0.39
N THR A 370 -22.29 -9.58 0.74
CA THR A 370 -21.86 -8.60 1.75
C THR A 370 -21.74 -9.26 3.13
N ILE A 371 -22.75 -10.03 3.55
CA ILE A 371 -22.77 -10.68 4.86
C ILE A 371 -21.65 -11.72 4.97
N LEU A 372 -21.48 -12.61 3.98
CA LEU A 372 -20.45 -13.65 4.00
C LEU A 372 -19.03 -13.05 4.02
N ASN A 373 -18.79 -12.02 3.20
CA ASN A 373 -17.51 -11.31 3.21
C ASN A 373 -17.25 -10.62 4.56
N SER A 374 -18.27 -10.03 5.19
CA SER A 374 -18.14 -9.43 6.53
C SER A 374 -17.83 -10.45 7.64
N CYS A 375 -18.19 -11.71 7.41
CA CYS A 375 -17.90 -12.85 8.29
C CYS A 375 -16.67 -13.64 7.83
N ASN A 376 -15.86 -13.07 6.93
CA ASN A 376 -14.57 -13.58 6.48
C ASN A 376 -14.64 -14.84 5.63
N VAL A 377 -15.75 -15.07 4.93
CA VAL A 377 -15.85 -16.13 3.92
C VAL A 377 -15.81 -15.46 2.56
N HIS A 378 -14.70 -15.63 1.83
CA HIS A 378 -14.53 -14.98 0.54
C HIS A 378 -15.39 -15.66 -0.53
N VAL A 379 -16.36 -14.93 -1.08
CA VAL A 379 -17.26 -15.46 -2.12
C VAL A 379 -16.69 -15.18 -3.51
N ILE A 380 -16.45 -16.23 -4.27
CA ILE A 380 -15.91 -16.16 -5.65
C ILE A 380 -16.99 -16.68 -6.60
N GLU A 381 -17.42 -15.81 -7.50
CA GLU A 381 -18.38 -16.14 -8.55
C GLU A 381 -17.62 -16.65 -9.79
N MET A 382 -17.81 -17.92 -10.13
CA MET A 382 -17.20 -18.54 -11.30
C MET A 382 -18.07 -19.69 -11.84
N THR A 383 -17.90 -19.99 -13.12
CA THR A 383 -18.44 -21.21 -13.73
C THR A 383 -17.31 -21.96 -14.41
N GLY A 384 -17.30 -23.29 -14.30
CA GLY A 384 -16.26 -24.13 -14.90
C GLY A 384 -15.79 -25.23 -13.96
N LEU A 385 -14.62 -25.80 -14.25
CA LEU A 385 -14.06 -26.91 -13.46
C LEU A 385 -13.75 -26.44 -12.03
N ILE A 386 -14.11 -27.28 -11.07
CA ILE A 386 -13.80 -27.05 -9.65
C ILE A 386 -12.29 -26.91 -9.46
N ASP A 387 -11.50 -27.78 -10.10
CA ASP A 387 -10.03 -27.77 -9.99
C ASP A 387 -9.41 -26.45 -10.40
N ASP A 388 -9.93 -25.78 -11.45
CA ASP A 388 -9.44 -24.46 -11.87
C ASP A 388 -9.71 -23.39 -10.81
N GLY A 389 -10.89 -23.46 -10.18
CA GLY A 389 -11.26 -22.58 -9.08
C GLY A 389 -10.43 -22.82 -7.83
N LEU A 390 -10.24 -24.09 -7.46
CA LEU A 390 -9.41 -24.48 -6.32
C LEU A 390 -7.95 -24.10 -6.54
N ASP A 391 -7.39 -24.31 -7.73
CA ASP A 391 -6.03 -23.90 -8.09
C ASP A 391 -5.87 -22.37 -8.01
N GLY A 392 -6.86 -21.62 -8.47
CA GLY A 392 -6.91 -20.17 -8.30
C GLY A 392 -6.88 -19.74 -6.84
N VAL A 393 -7.67 -20.39 -5.98
CA VAL A 393 -7.76 -20.05 -4.55
C VAL A 393 -6.51 -20.48 -3.77
N TYR A 394 -6.00 -21.69 -3.98
CA TYR A 394 -4.88 -22.22 -3.21
C TYR A 394 -3.53 -21.66 -3.68
N ASN A 395 -3.37 -21.41 -4.98
CA ASN A 395 -2.10 -21.00 -5.58
C ASN A 395 -2.11 -19.55 -6.11
N ASN A 396 -3.13 -18.75 -5.76
CA ASN A 396 -3.29 -17.34 -6.15
C ASN A 396 -3.22 -17.11 -7.68
N LYS A 397 -3.75 -18.05 -8.46
CA LYS A 397 -3.81 -17.93 -9.93
C LYS A 397 -5.10 -17.23 -10.36
N PRO A 398 -5.11 -16.55 -11.53
CA PRO A 398 -6.32 -15.97 -12.10
C PRO A 398 -7.38 -17.04 -12.36
N ILE A 399 -8.56 -16.89 -11.77
CA ILE A 399 -9.71 -17.79 -11.99
C ILE A 399 -10.42 -17.36 -13.28
N ARG A 400 -10.43 -18.23 -14.29
CA ARG A 400 -11.10 -17.98 -15.57
C ARG A 400 -12.48 -18.64 -15.55
N SER A 401 -13.54 -17.84 -15.75
CA SER A 401 -14.92 -18.36 -15.86
C SER A 401 -15.24 -18.77 -17.30
N ILE A 402 -15.96 -19.88 -17.48
CA ILE A 402 -16.27 -20.46 -18.80
C ILE A 402 -17.50 -19.78 -19.47
N ALA A 403 -18.27 -18.95 -18.76
CA ALA A 403 -19.47 -18.30 -19.31
C ALA A 403 -19.43 -16.75 -19.33
N LYS A 404 -20.06 -16.16 -20.36
CA LYS A 404 -20.21 -14.72 -20.63
C LYS A 404 -21.03 -13.98 -19.54
N PRO A 405 -20.81 -12.67 -19.32
CA PRO A 405 -21.45 -11.88 -18.25
C PRO A 405 -22.98 -11.66 -18.32
N ASP A 406 -23.71 -12.24 -19.29
CA ASP A 406 -25.06 -11.78 -19.64
C ASP A 406 -26.19 -12.83 -19.52
N ALA A 407 -25.96 -14.04 -18.97
CA ALA A 407 -27.04 -15.04 -18.92
C ALA A 407 -27.89 -15.01 -17.64
N PHE A 408 -27.40 -14.47 -16.52
CA PHE A 408 -28.16 -14.43 -15.25
C PHE A 408 -27.81 -13.18 -14.45
N LYS A 409 -28.30 -12.02 -14.90
CA LYS A 409 -28.48 -10.89 -13.97
C LYS A 409 -29.56 -11.27 -12.96
N CYS A 410 -29.21 -11.24 -11.67
CA CYS A 410 -30.18 -11.32 -10.60
C CYS A 410 -31.24 -10.23 -10.83
N GLY A 411 -32.48 -10.65 -11.14
CA GLY A 411 -33.60 -9.77 -11.48
C GLY A 411 -34.23 -9.95 -12.87
N SER A 412 -33.56 -10.62 -13.84
CA SER A 412 -34.07 -10.70 -15.23
C SER A 412 -34.94 -11.92 -15.55
N GLY A 413 -35.12 -12.85 -14.60
CA GLY A 413 -35.86 -14.08 -14.86
C GLY A 413 -36.29 -14.88 -13.62
N CYS A 414 -36.29 -14.27 -12.43
CA CYS A 414 -36.73 -14.95 -11.21
C CYS A 414 -38.25 -15.16 -11.24
N LYS A 415 -38.72 -16.35 -11.65
CA LYS A 415 -40.05 -16.87 -11.27
C LYS A 415 -39.98 -17.54 -9.90
N GLY A 416 -39.44 -16.83 -8.91
CA GLY A 416 -39.30 -17.31 -7.54
C GLY A 416 -40.19 -16.52 -6.60
N ASN A 417 -40.86 -17.22 -5.67
CA ASN A 417 -41.95 -16.72 -4.82
C ASN A 417 -41.46 -15.77 -3.69
N ALA A 418 -40.43 -14.96 -3.94
CA ALA A 418 -39.84 -14.02 -2.99
C ALA A 418 -39.34 -14.65 -1.66
N GLN A 419 -38.93 -15.92 -1.67
CA GLN A 419 -38.40 -16.61 -0.47
C GLN A 419 -36.89 -16.92 -0.52
N GLY A 420 -36.20 -16.62 -1.63
CA GLY A 420 -34.86 -17.15 -1.89
C GLY A 420 -33.66 -16.20 -1.72
N CYS A 421 -33.86 -14.88 -1.82
CA CYS A 421 -32.73 -13.91 -1.87
C CYS A 421 -33.03 -12.56 -1.21
N ALA A 422 -33.99 -12.50 -0.28
CA ALA A 422 -34.12 -11.37 0.64
C ALA A 422 -33.17 -11.58 1.82
#